data_AF-D6PBK9-F1
#
_entry.id   AF-D6PBK9-F1
#
_cell.length_a   1.000
_cell.length_b   1.000
_cell.length_c   1.000
_cell.angle_alpha   90.00
_cell.angle_beta   90.00
_cell.angle_gamma   90.00
#
_symmetry.space_group_name_H-M   'P 1'
#
loop_
_entity.id
_entity.type
_entity.pdbx_description
1 polymer ?
#
loop_
_entity_poly.entity_id
_entity_poly.type
_entity_poly.pdbx_seq_one_letter_code
_entity_poly.pdbx_strand_id
1 'polypeptide(L)'
;MAEDSFVLQNIPKTGLLLIGIGPGSVGGMSLEAIEAAKMADHRRYEAYTALWPSEELELLESTIGPIERVMRPEVEQPDEIFALARSSLVALWL
;
A
#
# COMPACT_ATOMS: atom_id res chain seq x y z
N MET A 1 20.16 -18.37 -2.15
CA MET A 1 18.90 -18.71 -2.81
C MET A 1 17.84 -18.00 -2.00
N ALA A 2 17.35 -16.87 -2.48
CA ALA A 2 16.37 -16.08 -1.74
C ALA A 2 15.07 -16.88 -1.70
N GLU A 3 14.55 -17.05 -0.51
CA GLU A 3 13.28 -17.68 -0.25
C GLU A 3 12.25 -16.71 -0.86
N ASP A 4 11.75 -17.01 -2.06
CA ASP A 4 10.63 -16.27 -2.64
C ASP A 4 9.53 -16.26 -1.58
N SER A 5 9.31 -15.09 -0.97
CA SER A 5 8.51 -14.97 0.23
C SER A 5 7.12 -15.57 0.00
N PHE A 6 6.75 -16.55 0.82
CA PHE A 6 5.48 -17.30 0.76
C PHE A 6 4.24 -16.37 0.74
N VAL A 7 4.41 -15.13 1.20
CA VAL A 7 3.40 -14.07 1.22
C VAL A 7 3.07 -13.57 -0.20
N LEU A 8 4.07 -13.35 -1.06
CA LEU A 8 3.84 -12.85 -2.42
C LEU A 8 3.18 -13.90 -3.31
N GLN A 9 3.44 -15.18 -3.06
CA GLN A 9 2.87 -16.30 -3.81
C GLN A 9 1.36 -16.48 -3.60
N ASN A 10 0.79 -15.88 -2.54
CA ASN A 10 -0.63 -16.02 -2.17
C ASN A 10 -1.40 -14.71 -2.19
N ILE A 11 -0.91 -13.68 -2.89
CA ILE A 11 -1.66 -12.43 -3.06
C ILE A 11 -2.90 -12.70 -3.93
N PRO A 12 -4.11 -12.40 -3.44
CA PRO A 12 -5.33 -12.61 -4.23
C PRO A 12 -5.38 -11.65 -5.42
N LYS A 13 -6.11 -12.03 -6.47
CA LYS A 13 -6.30 -11.15 -7.65
C LYS A 13 -7.09 -9.88 -7.33
N THR A 14 -7.93 -9.94 -6.31
CA THR A 14 -8.77 -8.83 -5.84
C THR A 14 -8.81 -8.86 -4.32
N GLY A 15 -8.90 -7.71 -3.69
CA GLY A 15 -8.98 -7.61 -2.24
C GLY A 15 -8.31 -6.36 -1.71
N LEU A 16 -8.25 -6.25 -0.39
CA LEU A 16 -7.57 -5.17 0.30
C LEU A 16 -6.29 -5.69 0.96
N LEU A 17 -5.15 -5.13 0.60
CA LEU A 17 -3.86 -5.33 1.25
C LEU A 17 -3.65 -4.18 2.23
N LEU A 18 -3.48 -4.52 3.51
CA LEU A 18 -3.07 -3.55 4.53
C LEU A 18 -1.56 -3.64 4.66
N ILE A 19 -0.86 -2.56 4.35
CA ILE A 19 0.60 -2.54 4.33
C ILE A 19 1.09 -1.49 5.32
N GLY A 20 1.88 -1.95 6.30
CA GLY A 20 2.49 -1.06 7.28
C GLY A 20 3.59 -0.21 6.63
N ILE A 21 3.58 1.09 6.89
CA ILE A 21 4.61 2.02 6.39
C ILE A 21 6.00 1.79 7.01
N GLY A 22 6.10 1.06 8.12
CA GLY A 22 7.37 0.84 8.80
C GLY A 22 7.90 2.11 9.50
N PRO A 23 9.22 2.23 9.70
CA PRO A 23 9.80 3.17 10.67
C PRO A 23 9.85 4.64 10.21
N GLY A 24 9.34 5.01 9.04
CA GLY A 24 9.35 6.40 8.58
C GLY A 24 10.03 6.69 7.25
N SER A 25 10.55 5.66 6.55
CA SER A 25 11.21 5.81 5.25
C SER A 25 11.06 4.58 4.37
N VAL A 26 11.16 4.77 3.05
CA VAL A 26 11.10 3.69 2.05
C VAL A 26 12.22 2.68 2.27
N GLY A 27 13.41 3.14 2.65
CA GLY A 27 14.57 2.28 2.92
C GLY A 27 14.40 1.37 4.15
N GLY A 28 13.44 1.67 5.03
CA GLY A 28 13.12 0.86 6.21
C GLY A 28 12.02 -0.19 5.97
N MET A 29 11.46 -0.26 4.77
CA MET A 29 10.36 -1.16 4.45
C MET A 29 10.85 -2.56 4.11
N SER A 30 10.00 -3.57 4.34
CA SER A 30 10.30 -4.91 3.84
C SER A 30 10.14 -4.98 2.33
N LEU A 31 10.94 -5.84 1.68
CA LEU A 31 10.83 -6.04 0.23
C LEU A 31 9.45 -6.58 -0.14
N GLU A 32 8.87 -7.42 0.71
CA GLU A 32 7.52 -7.97 0.53
C GLU A 32 6.45 -6.87 0.48
N ALA A 33 6.56 -5.84 1.32
CA ALA A 33 5.62 -4.72 1.33
C ALA A 33 5.68 -3.92 0.02
N ILE A 34 6.90 -3.66 -0.47
CA ILE A 34 7.13 -2.95 -1.73
C ILE A 34 6.58 -3.76 -2.91
N GLU A 35 6.91 -5.05 -2.98
CA GLU A 35 6.46 -5.91 -4.07
C GLU A 35 4.94 -6.13 -4.06
N ALA A 36 4.33 -6.33 -2.88
CA ALA A 36 2.88 -6.43 -2.76
C ALA A 36 2.15 -5.17 -3.25
N ALA A 37 2.70 -3.98 -2.97
CA ALA A 37 2.11 -2.72 -3.42
C ALA A 37 2.29 -2.44 -4.92
N LYS A 38 3.39 -2.91 -5.52
CA LYS A 38 3.59 -2.89 -6.98
C LYS A 38 2.57 -3.76 -7.70
N MET A 39 2.17 -4.88 -7.09
CA MET A 39 1.16 -5.80 -7.63
C MET A 39 -0.27 -5.25 -7.54
N ALA A 40 -0.54 -4.27 -6.68
CA ALA A 40 -1.87 -3.70 -6.52
C ALA A 40 -2.29 -2.88 -7.75
N ASP A 41 -3.58 -2.92 -8.10
CA ASP A 41 -4.15 -2.08 -9.15
C ASP A 41 -4.28 -0.63 -8.66
N HIS A 42 -4.64 -0.49 -7.38
CA HIS A 42 -4.85 0.79 -6.71
C HIS A 42 -4.00 0.90 -5.46
N ARG A 43 -3.36 2.05 -5.25
CA ARG A 43 -2.57 2.36 -4.05
C ARG A 43 -3.20 3.55 -3.33
N ARG A 44 -3.52 3.38 -2.06
CA ARG A 44 -4.12 4.35 -1.16
C ARG A 44 -3.18 4.62 0.00
N TYR A 45 -2.98 5.88 0.36
CA TYR A 45 -2.12 6.27 1.47
C TYR A 45 -2.90 7.09 2.49
N GLU A 46 -2.97 6.60 3.72
CA GLU A 46 -3.63 7.30 4.81
C GLU A 46 -2.76 8.49 5.29
N ALA A 47 -3.10 9.69 4.86
CA ALA A 47 -2.20 10.85 4.95
C ALA A 47 -2.20 11.60 6.29
N TYR A 48 -2.97 11.15 7.30
CA TYR A 48 -3.10 11.87 8.58
C TYR A 48 -2.42 11.20 9.78
N THR A 49 -2.04 9.93 9.67
CA THR A 49 -1.32 9.15 10.69
C THR A 49 0.18 9.10 10.43
N ALA A 50 0.56 9.07 9.15
CA ALA A 50 1.94 9.00 8.70
C ALA A 50 2.35 10.31 8.01
N LEU A 51 3.06 11.18 8.73
CA LEU A 51 3.69 12.37 8.16
C LEU A 51 5.07 11.99 7.64
N TRP A 52 5.12 11.19 6.58
CA TRP A 52 6.39 11.04 5.86
C TRP A 52 6.79 12.37 5.23
N PRO A 53 8.11 12.68 5.20
CA PRO A 53 8.61 13.78 4.39
C PRO A 53 8.13 13.64 2.94
N SER A 54 7.87 14.76 2.27
CA SER A 54 7.41 14.77 0.88
C SER A 54 8.36 13.97 -0.02
N GLU A 55 9.66 14.03 0.24
CA GLU A 55 10.69 13.32 -0.51
C GLU A 55 10.56 11.79 -0.40
N GLU A 56 10.18 11.28 0.78
CA GLU A 56 9.95 9.84 0.99
C GLU A 56 8.66 9.37 0.31
N LEU A 57 7.62 10.23 0.28
CA LEU A 57 6.39 9.95 -0.47
C LEU A 57 6.62 9.94 -1.98
N GLU A 58 7.39 10.89 -2.49
CA GLU A 58 7.80 10.92 -3.90
C GLU A 58 8.65 9.70 -4.26
N LEU A 59 9.57 9.30 -3.37
CA LEU A 59 10.35 8.08 -3.55
C LEU A 59 9.45 6.84 -3.57
N LEU A 60 8.48 6.76 -2.65
CA LEU A 60 7.52 5.66 -2.61
C LEU A 60 6.72 5.60 -3.92
N GLU A 61 6.11 6.72 -4.34
CA GLU A 61 5.33 6.82 -5.57
C GLU A 61 6.16 6.47 -6.82
N SER A 62 7.42 6.89 -6.88
CA SER A 62 8.34 6.51 -7.96
C SER A 62 8.68 5.01 -7.96
N THR A 63 8.58 4.35 -6.80
CA THR A 63 8.94 2.93 -6.62
C THR A 63 7.76 1.99 -6.90
N ILE A 64 6.56 2.35 -6.43
CA ILE A 64 5.37 1.49 -6.49
C ILE A 64 4.31 1.94 -7.51
N GLY A 65 4.50 3.11 -8.11
CA GLY A 65 3.52 3.76 -8.98
C GLY A 65 2.61 4.74 -8.23
N PRO A 66 1.64 5.36 -8.95
CA PRO A 66 0.85 6.46 -8.44
C PRO A 66 0.05 6.09 -7.19
N ILE A 67 -0.02 7.03 -6.25
CA ILE A 67 -0.67 6.85 -4.94
C ILE A 67 -1.76 7.90 -4.77
N GLU A 68 -2.95 7.47 -4.38
CA GLU A 68 -4.02 8.39 -3.98
C GLU A 68 -4.01 8.55 -2.46
N ARG A 69 -3.90 9.80 -2.00
CA ARG A 69 -3.98 10.12 -0.57
C ARG A 69 -5.44 10.09 -0.15
N VAL A 70 -5.72 9.35 0.92
CA VAL A 70 -7.03 9.25 1.55
C VAL A 70 -6.96 9.80 2.97
N MET A 71 -8.06 10.42 3.40
CA MET A 71 -8.23 11.00 4.72
C MET A 71 -8.96 10.03 5.65
N ARG A 72 -8.90 10.30 6.97
CA ARG A 72 -9.55 9.48 8.01
C ARG A 72 -10.98 9.05 7.69
N PRO A 73 -11.88 9.94 7.24
CA PRO A 73 -13.27 9.52 7.00
C PRO A 73 -13.39 8.43 5.93
N GLU A 74 -12.53 8.44 4.92
CA GLU A 74 -12.54 7.46 3.82
C GLU A 74 -12.04 6.09 4.26
N VAL A 75 -11.21 6.04 5.32
CA VAL A 75 -10.72 4.79 5.94
C VAL A 75 -11.70 4.28 7.00
N GLU A 76 -12.27 5.17 7.81
CA GLU A 76 -13.28 4.83 8.83
C GLU A 76 -14.64 4.45 8.23
N GLN A 77 -14.95 4.96 7.04
CA GLN A 77 -16.13 4.59 6.23
C GLN A 77 -15.66 4.02 4.87
N PRO A 78 -15.15 2.78 4.84
CA PRO A 78 -14.41 2.23 3.71
C PRO A 78 -15.32 1.69 2.59
N ASP A 79 -16.53 2.22 2.41
CA ASP A 79 -17.50 1.72 1.43
C ASP A 79 -16.92 1.71 0.00
N GLU A 80 -16.21 2.77 -0.37
CA GLU A 80 -15.57 2.91 -1.68
C GLU A 80 -14.35 1.98 -1.83
N ILE A 81 -13.50 1.90 -0.81
CA ILE A 81 -12.32 1.03 -0.79
C ILE A 81 -12.75 -0.43 -0.92
N PHE A 82 -13.77 -0.85 -0.16
CA PHE A 82 -14.31 -2.20 -0.25
C PHE A 82 -15.02 -2.45 -1.57
N ALA A 83 -15.71 -1.46 -2.13
CA ALA A 83 -16.31 -1.61 -3.45
C ALA A 83 -15.26 -1.88 -4.53
N LEU A 84 -14.14 -1.18 -4.48
CA LEU A 84 -13.01 -1.35 -5.39
C LEU A 84 -12.29 -2.69 -5.17
N ALA A 85 -12.07 -3.07 -3.91
CA ALA A 85 -11.43 -4.33 -3.52
C ALA A 85 -12.21 -5.59 -3.96
N ARG A 86 -13.51 -5.48 -4.26
CA ARG A 86 -14.29 -6.60 -4.83
C ARG A 86 -13.90 -6.96 -6.25
N SER A 87 -13.38 -6.00 -7.03
CA SER A 87 -13.05 -6.18 -8.45
C SER A 87 -11.56 -6.01 -8.75
N SER A 88 -10.80 -5.47 -7.81
CA SER A 88 -9.40 -5.07 -8.00
C SER A 88 -8.60 -5.33 -6.74
N LEU A 89 -7.28 -5.37 -6.87
CA LEU A 89 -6.38 -5.42 -5.72
C LEU A 89 -6.05 -4.00 -5.28
N VAL A 90 -6.39 -3.66 -4.04
CA VAL A 90 -6.19 -2.34 -3.45
C VAL A 90 -5.17 -2.45 -2.33
N ALA A 91 -4.08 -1.69 -2.40
CA ALA A 91 -3.13 -1.52 -1.31
C ALA A 91 -3.49 -0.26 -0.51
N LEU A 92 -3.66 -0.40 0.80
CA LEU A 92 -3.83 0.71 1.74
C LEU A 92 -2.63 0.76 2.70
N TRP A 93 -1.92 1.87 2.67
CA TRP A 93 -0.78 2.15 3.54
C TRP A 93 -1.23 2.82 4.83
N LEU A 94 -0.82 2.25 5.96
CA LEU A 94 -1.14 2.67 7.34
C LEU A 94 0.11 2.67 8.23
#